data_AF-A0A1F5A2U2-F1
#
_entry.id   AF-A0A1F5A2U2-F1
#
_cell.length_a   1.000
_cell.length_b   1.000
_cell.length_c   1.000
_cell.angle_alpha   90.00
_cell.angle_beta   90.00
_cell.angle_gamma   90.00
#
_symmetry.space_group_name_H-M   'P 1'
#
loop_
_entity.id
_entity.type
_entity.pdbx_description
1 polymer ?
#
loop_
_entity_poly.entity_id
_entity_poly.type
_entity_poly.pdbx_seq_one_letter_code
_entity_poly.pdbx_strand_id
1 'polypeptide(L)'
;MKRRGVSLIEMLVAMGMSSMIFILASSILMSMLTANARNRRQEAFEQVKNDLTAELTNAVKWAEDVSYASDQITAGETVYRMDNGHVTRNGSALNSNEVRVTRFEVTEYGPGEDNLSLNIQIDLEDAMNNSVKDTIKIAASKRLTTFEE
;
A
#
# COMPACT_ATOMS: atom_id res chain seq x y z
N MET A 1 -41.01 52.35 19.54
CA MET A 1 -39.84 51.49 19.27
C MET A 1 -38.74 52.33 18.64
N LYS A 2 -37.61 52.56 19.34
CA LYS A 2 -36.44 53.25 18.75
C LYS A 2 -35.75 52.28 17.78
N ARG A 3 -35.81 52.55 16.48
CA ARG A 3 -34.96 51.86 15.49
C ARG A 3 -33.52 52.32 15.70
N ARG A 4 -32.70 51.51 16.38
CA ARG A 4 -31.24 51.70 16.42
C ARG A 4 -30.70 51.13 15.11
N GLY A 5 -30.20 51.98 14.23
CA GLY A 5 -29.47 51.55 13.03
C GLY A 5 -28.11 50.98 13.45
N VAL A 6 -27.68 49.92 12.77
CA VAL A 6 -26.33 49.35 12.95
C VAL A 6 -25.30 50.40 12.55
N SER A 7 -24.32 50.64 13.41
CA SER A 7 -23.22 51.55 13.11
C SER A 7 -22.33 50.96 12.01
N LEU A 8 -21.79 51.81 11.13
CA LEU A 8 -20.78 51.41 10.13
C LEU A 8 -19.60 50.64 10.77
N ILE A 9 -19.22 51.01 11.99
CA ILE A 9 -18.16 50.33 12.74
C ILE A 9 -18.60 48.93 13.17
N GLU A 10 -19.83 48.77 13.67
CA GLU A 10 -20.37 47.46 14.06
C GLU A 10 -20.47 46.52 12.85
N MET A 11 -20.82 47.05 11.68
CA MET A 11 -20.87 46.30 10.43
C MET A 11 -19.47 45.87 9.97
N LEU A 12 -18.48 46.76 10.04
CA LEU A 12 -17.08 46.44 9.72
C LEU A 12 -16.50 45.39 10.67
N VAL A 13 -16.77 45.51 11.98
CA VAL A 13 -16.34 44.53 12.97
C VAL A 13 -17.01 43.16 12.73
N ALA A 14 -18.31 43.15 12.43
CA ALA A 14 -19.02 41.91 12.09
C ALA A 14 -18.49 41.24 10.82
N MET A 15 -18.19 42.02 9.78
CA MET A 15 -17.58 41.51 8.54
C MET A 15 -16.16 40.98 8.79
N GLY A 16 -15.36 41.70 9.58
CA GLY A 16 -14.02 41.28 9.98
C GLY A 16 -14.03 39.94 10.72
N MET A 17 -14.86 39.82 11.76
CA MET A 17 -15.01 38.57 12.51
C MET A 17 -15.51 37.42 11.63
N SER A 18 -16.50 37.69 10.76
CA SER A 18 -17.04 36.67 9.85
C SER A 18 -15.97 36.16 8.87
N SER A 19 -15.15 37.06 8.33
CA SER A 19 -14.05 36.70 7.43
C SER A 19 -12.97 35.86 8.13
N MET A 20 -12.64 36.20 9.38
CA MET A 20 -11.65 35.46 10.17
C MET A 20 -12.14 34.04 10.48
N ILE A 21 -13.42 33.88 10.85
CA ILE A 21 -14.03 32.57 11.05
C ILE A 21 -13.98 31.74 9.77
N PHE A 22 -14.28 32.35 8.62
CA PHE A 22 -14.26 31.65 7.34
C PHE A 22 -12.86 31.16 6.94
N ILE A 23 -11.82 31.98 7.19
CA ILE A 23 -10.42 31.60 6.93
C ILE A 23 -10.00 30.43 7.84
N LEU A 24 -10.32 30.49 9.13
CA LEU A 24 -10.01 29.42 10.07
C LEU A 24 -10.72 28.12 9.70
N ALA A 25 -12.02 28.18 9.38
CA ALA A 25 -12.79 27.02 8.96
C ALA A 25 -12.23 26.41 7.67
N SER A 26 -11.91 27.23 6.67
CA SER A 26 -11.32 26.77 5.40
C SER A 26 -9.96 26.08 5.62
N SER A 27 -9.13 26.63 6.50
CA SER A 27 -7.82 26.04 6.84
C SER A 27 -7.96 24.68 7.49
N ILE A 28 -8.91 24.52 8.42
CA ILE A 28 -9.20 23.23 9.07
C ILE A 28 -9.73 22.22 8.05
N LEU A 29 -10.66 22.62 7.18
CA LEU A 29 -11.20 21.74 6.14
C LEU A 29 -10.11 21.26 5.19
N MET A 30 -9.22 22.16 4.75
CA MET A 30 -8.11 21.78 3.87
C MET A 30 -7.12 20.84 4.56
N SER A 31 -6.83 21.07 5.84
CA SER A 31 -6.02 20.16 6.65
C SER A 31 -6.65 18.76 6.75
N MET A 32 -7.96 18.69 7.03
CA MET A 32 -8.70 17.43 7.11
C MET A 32 -8.76 16.70 5.77
N LEU A 33 -9.01 17.41 4.66
CA LEU A 33 -9.03 16.82 3.32
C LEU A 33 -7.65 16.24 2.95
N THR A 34 -6.58 16.97 3.26
CA THR A 34 -5.21 16.53 3.01
C THR A 34 -4.85 15.32 3.88
N ALA A 35 -5.24 15.33 5.16
CA ALA A 35 -5.05 14.21 6.07
C ALA A 35 -5.81 12.96 5.59
N ASN A 36 -7.08 13.11 5.19
CA ASN A 36 -7.87 12.00 4.65
C ASN A 36 -7.27 11.42 3.37
N ALA A 37 -6.81 12.27 2.44
CA ALA A 37 -6.15 11.80 1.22
C ALA A 37 -4.83 11.07 1.52
N ARG A 38 -4.10 11.49 2.55
CA ARG A 38 -2.90 10.78 3.01
C ARG A 38 -3.25 9.44 3.66
N ASN A 39 -4.25 9.42 4.54
CA ASN A 39 -4.67 8.20 5.25
C ASN A 39 -5.17 7.14 4.28
N ARG A 40 -6.03 7.50 3.32
CA ARG A 40 -6.50 6.56 2.29
C ARG A 40 -5.36 5.94 1.49
N ARG A 41 -4.36 6.75 1.10
CA ARG A 41 -3.17 6.23 0.42
C ARG A 41 -2.41 5.26 1.30
N GLN A 42 -2.18 5.61 2.56
CA GLN A 42 -1.50 4.72 3.51
C GLN A 42 -2.27 3.41 3.71
N GLU A 43 -3.59 3.46 3.83
CA GLU A 43 -4.46 2.28 3.91
C GLU A 43 -4.32 1.40 2.67
N ALA A 44 -4.31 2.00 1.47
CA ALA A 44 -4.13 1.26 0.21
C ALA A 44 -2.76 0.54 0.13
N PHE A 45 -1.68 1.22 0.55
CA PHE A 45 -0.36 0.59 0.66
C PHE A 45 -0.38 -0.58 1.64
N GLU A 46 -0.85 -0.36 2.87
CA GLU A 46 -0.87 -1.40 3.89
C GLU A 46 -1.75 -2.60 3.49
N GLN A 47 -2.88 -2.36 2.82
CA GLN A 47 -3.70 -3.42 2.27
C GLN A 47 -2.93 -4.25 1.24
N VAL A 48 -2.33 -3.61 0.24
CA VAL A 48 -1.54 -4.31 -0.79
C VAL A 48 -0.36 -5.07 -0.16
N LYS A 49 0.31 -4.50 0.84
CA LYS A 49 1.40 -5.15 1.56
C LYS A 49 0.93 -6.40 2.28
N ASN A 50 -0.19 -6.31 3.00
CA ASN A 50 -0.77 -7.45 3.70
C ASN A 50 -1.22 -8.54 2.74
N ASP A 51 -1.92 -8.18 1.66
CA ASP A 51 -2.42 -9.12 0.66
C ASP A 51 -1.26 -9.85 -0.03
N LEU A 52 -0.23 -9.12 -0.50
CA LEU A 52 0.95 -9.71 -1.13
C LEU A 52 1.76 -10.56 -0.15
N THR A 53 1.94 -10.09 1.09
CA THR A 53 2.68 -10.85 2.11
C THR A 53 1.97 -12.16 2.43
N ALA A 54 0.65 -12.12 2.66
CA ALA A 54 -0.14 -13.30 2.97
C ALA A 54 -0.14 -14.29 1.80
N GLU A 55 -0.41 -13.81 0.58
CA GLU A 55 -0.48 -14.66 -0.61
C GLU A 55 0.87 -15.31 -0.91
N LEU A 56 1.96 -14.53 -0.99
CA LEU A 56 3.29 -15.05 -1.36
C LEU A 56 3.87 -15.96 -0.27
N THR A 57 3.66 -15.63 1.01
CA THR A 57 4.10 -16.49 2.11
C THR A 57 3.35 -17.82 2.08
N ASN A 58 2.03 -17.81 1.87
CA ASN A 58 1.25 -19.04 1.79
C ASN A 58 1.63 -19.87 0.56
N ALA A 59 1.85 -19.24 -0.59
CA ALA A 59 2.28 -19.91 -1.81
C ALA A 59 3.60 -20.66 -1.60
N VAL A 60 4.61 -20.01 -1.02
CA VAL A 60 5.92 -20.64 -0.77
C VAL A 60 5.85 -21.68 0.34
N LYS A 61 5.07 -21.43 1.40
CA LYS A 61 5.01 -22.31 2.57
C LYS A 61 4.36 -23.66 2.28
N TRP A 62 3.30 -23.65 1.47
CA TRP A 62 2.41 -24.81 1.30
C TRP A 62 2.50 -25.49 -0.06
N ALA A 63 3.21 -24.92 -1.03
CA ALA A 63 3.38 -25.56 -2.32
C ALA A 63 4.22 -26.84 -2.21
N GLU A 64 3.82 -27.84 -2.99
CA GLU A 64 4.54 -29.11 -3.11
C GLU A 64 5.94 -28.88 -3.67
N ASP A 65 6.06 -28.03 -4.70
CA ASP A 65 7.31 -27.59 -5.28
C ASP A 65 7.34 -26.07 -5.42
N VAL A 66 8.52 -25.49 -5.18
CA VAL A 66 8.77 -24.06 -5.35
C VAL A 66 10.04 -23.90 -6.16
N SER A 67 9.94 -23.19 -7.28
CA SER A 67 11.07 -22.72 -8.06
C SER A 67 11.00 -21.21 -8.19
N TYR A 68 12.14 -20.56 -8.37
CA TYR A 68 12.19 -19.11 -8.48
C TYR A 68 13.22 -18.70 -9.53
N ALA A 69 12.95 -17.55 -10.13
CA ALA A 69 13.89 -16.75 -10.89
C ALA A 69 13.99 -15.37 -10.22
N SER A 70 14.88 -14.50 -10.70
CA SER A 70 15.06 -13.17 -10.11
C SER A 70 13.77 -12.34 -10.02
N ASP A 71 12.82 -12.54 -10.94
CA ASP A 71 11.61 -11.73 -11.11
C ASP A 71 10.31 -12.57 -11.08
N GLN A 72 10.40 -13.86 -10.75
CA GLN A 72 9.28 -14.79 -10.77
C GLN A 72 9.40 -15.85 -9.68
N ILE A 73 8.26 -16.23 -9.11
CA ILE A 73 8.12 -17.39 -8.23
C ILE A 73 7.12 -18.35 -8.88
N THR A 74 7.47 -19.63 -8.95
CA THR A 74 6.56 -20.68 -9.39
C THR A 74 6.35 -21.62 -8.21
N ALA A 75 5.13 -21.65 -7.69
CA ALA A 75 4.73 -22.47 -6.55
C ALA A 75 3.68 -23.49 -7.04
N GLY A 76 4.12 -24.74 -7.27
CA GLY A 76 3.34 -25.76 -7.97
C GLY A 76 2.99 -25.31 -9.39
N GLU A 77 1.69 -25.26 -9.69
CA GLU A 77 1.16 -24.76 -10.98
C GLU A 77 0.99 -23.24 -11.04
N THR A 78 1.23 -22.53 -9.93
CA THR A 78 0.95 -21.10 -9.83
C THR A 78 2.21 -20.27 -10.05
N VAL A 79 2.15 -19.37 -11.03
CA VAL A 79 3.21 -18.43 -11.35
C VAL A 79 2.87 -17.05 -10.80
N TYR A 80 3.78 -16.54 -9.97
CA TYR A 80 3.78 -15.18 -9.46
C TYR A 80 4.87 -14.37 -10.14
N ARG A 81 4.50 -13.28 -10.79
CA ARG A 81 5.46 -12.38 -11.46
C ARG A 81 4.92 -10.97 -11.53
N MET A 82 5.81 -10.02 -11.75
CA MET A 82 5.41 -8.66 -12.08
C MET A 82 4.95 -8.57 -13.54
N ASP A 83 3.80 -7.93 -13.76
CA ASP A 83 3.29 -7.61 -15.10
C ASP A 83 2.58 -6.24 -15.05
N ASN A 84 2.96 -5.33 -15.95
CA ASN A 84 2.38 -3.99 -16.10
C ASN A 84 2.19 -3.20 -14.80
N GLY A 85 3.11 -3.32 -13.85
CA GLY A 85 3.03 -2.62 -12.57
C GLY A 85 2.19 -3.33 -11.51
N HIS A 86 1.84 -4.59 -11.71
CA HIS A 86 1.14 -5.43 -10.76
C HIS A 86 1.92 -6.70 -10.48
N VAL A 87 1.80 -7.25 -9.26
CA VAL A 87 2.10 -8.67 -9.05
C VAL A 87 0.89 -9.46 -9.52
N THR A 88 1.13 -10.42 -10.40
CA THR A 88 0.08 -11.28 -10.96
C THR A 88 0.22 -12.70 -10.45
N ARG A 89 -0.92 -13.37 -10.27
CA ARG A 89 -1.05 -14.81 -10.05
C ARG A 89 -1.66 -15.42 -11.29
N ASN A 90 -0.89 -16.19 -12.06
CA ASN A 90 -1.33 -16.75 -13.34
C ASN A 90 -1.95 -15.68 -14.28
N GLY A 91 -1.37 -14.47 -14.28
CA GLY A 91 -1.86 -13.33 -15.07
C GLY A 91 -2.98 -12.50 -14.43
N SER A 92 -3.53 -12.91 -13.27
CA SER A 92 -4.52 -12.11 -12.52
C SER A 92 -3.83 -11.19 -11.52
N ALA A 93 -4.08 -9.88 -11.58
CA ALA A 93 -3.46 -8.91 -10.67
C ALA A 93 -3.89 -9.13 -9.20
N LEU A 94 -2.93 -9.04 -8.28
CA LEU A 94 -3.13 -9.19 -6.83
C LEU A 94 -3.20 -7.85 -6.09
N ASN A 95 -2.47 -6.84 -6.55
CA ASN A 95 -2.49 -5.49 -5.98
C ASN A 95 -3.53 -4.59 -6.67
N SER A 96 -4.03 -3.61 -5.93
CA SER A 96 -4.98 -2.61 -6.43
C SER A 96 -4.36 -1.69 -7.49
N ASN A 97 -5.19 -1.00 -8.26
CA ASN A 97 -4.76 -0.01 -9.26
C ASN A 97 -4.21 1.29 -8.65
N GLU A 98 -4.40 1.50 -7.34
CA GLU A 98 -3.93 2.69 -6.64
C GLU A 98 -2.43 2.59 -6.30
N VAL A 99 -1.90 1.36 -6.23
CA VAL A 99 -0.51 1.07 -5.88
C VAL A 99 0.15 0.30 -7.02
N ARG A 100 1.22 0.85 -7.58
CA ARG A 100 2.02 0.23 -8.63
C ARG A 100 3.25 -0.43 -8.05
N VAL A 101 3.53 -1.64 -8.53
CA VAL A 101 4.76 -2.39 -8.25
C VAL A 101 5.81 -1.97 -9.27
N THR A 102 6.97 -1.54 -8.80
CA THR A 102 8.09 -1.05 -9.64
C THR A 102 9.24 -2.03 -9.70
N ARG A 103 9.38 -2.87 -8.68
CA ARG A 103 10.36 -3.94 -8.62
C ARG A 103 9.72 -5.13 -7.92
N PHE A 104 9.99 -6.31 -8.46
CA PHE A 104 9.72 -7.60 -7.83
C PHE A 104 10.99 -8.42 -7.97
N GLU A 105 11.67 -8.67 -6.85
CA GLU A 105 12.96 -9.33 -6.82
C GLU A 105 12.93 -10.49 -5.83
N VAL A 106 13.38 -11.66 -6.26
CA VAL A 106 13.40 -12.88 -5.45
C VAL A 106 14.84 -13.35 -5.31
N THR A 107 15.26 -13.53 -4.08
CA THR A 107 16.59 -14.04 -3.73
C THR A 107 16.46 -15.21 -2.78
N GLU A 108 17.39 -16.16 -2.85
CA GLU A 108 17.45 -17.23 -1.86
C GLU A 108 18.07 -16.70 -0.56
N TYR A 109 17.49 -17.09 0.57
CA TYR A 109 17.88 -16.69 1.91
C TYR A 109 18.42 -17.87 2.76
N GLY A 110 18.30 -19.11 2.27
CA GLY A 110 18.65 -20.35 3.00
C GLY A 110 19.86 -21.11 2.44
N PRO A 111 20.32 -22.18 3.12
CA PRO A 111 21.51 -22.96 2.74
C PRO A 111 21.27 -24.03 1.63
N GLY A 112 20.27 -23.86 0.77
CA GLY A 112 19.99 -24.77 -0.36
C GLY A 112 18.62 -25.47 -0.34
N GLU A 113 18.43 -26.36 -1.34
CA GLU A 113 17.14 -26.90 -1.80
C GLU A 113 16.27 -27.58 -0.73
N ASP A 114 16.86 -28.27 0.24
CA ASP A 114 16.11 -29.00 1.29
C ASP A 114 15.34 -28.07 2.25
N ASN A 115 15.77 -26.80 2.35
CA ASN A 115 15.15 -25.77 3.19
C ASN A 115 14.98 -24.46 2.42
N LEU A 116 14.37 -24.55 1.24
CA LEU A 116 14.17 -23.38 0.39
C LEU A 116 13.50 -22.24 1.18
N SER A 117 14.26 -21.17 1.32
CA SER A 117 13.84 -19.94 1.97
C SER A 117 14.07 -18.81 0.98
N LEU A 118 13.02 -18.09 0.64
CA LEU A 118 13.05 -16.99 -0.31
C LEU A 118 12.91 -15.67 0.43
N ASN A 119 13.70 -14.69 0.01
CA ASN A 119 13.53 -13.29 0.34
C ASN A 119 13.00 -12.57 -0.89
N ILE A 120 11.76 -12.08 -0.80
CA ILE A 120 11.03 -11.42 -1.86
C ILE A 120 10.97 -9.94 -1.54
N GLN A 121 11.66 -9.12 -2.34
CA GLN A 121 11.59 -7.67 -2.23
C GLN A 121 10.64 -7.10 -3.28
N ILE A 122 9.70 -6.26 -2.83
CA ILE A 122 8.74 -5.60 -3.72
C ILE A 122 8.77 -4.10 -3.43
N ASP A 123 9.14 -3.31 -4.42
CA ASP A 123 9.12 -1.85 -4.34
C ASP A 123 7.78 -1.34 -4.91
N LEU A 124 7.08 -0.54 -4.12
CA LEU A 124 5.75 -0.02 -4.38
C LEU A 124 5.80 1.50 -4.58
N GLU A 125 4.91 2.03 -5.41
CA GLU A 125 4.68 3.47 -5.55
C GLU A 125 3.20 3.78 -5.77
N ASP A 126 2.79 5.00 -5.45
CA ASP A 126 1.43 5.46 -5.70
C ASP A 126 1.23 5.70 -7.21
N ALA A 127 0.16 5.15 -7.77
CA ALA A 127 -0.09 5.21 -9.21
C ALA A 127 -0.31 6.65 -9.72
N MET A 128 -0.79 7.54 -8.87
CA MET A 128 -1.06 8.96 -9.18
C MET A 128 0.10 9.87 -8.76
N ASN A 129 0.97 9.42 -7.85
CA ASN A 129 2.10 10.20 -7.34
C ASN A 129 3.35 9.33 -7.11
N ASN A 130 4.20 9.27 -8.13
CA ASN A 130 5.48 8.53 -8.10
C ASN A 130 6.52 9.03 -7.06
N SER A 131 6.25 10.12 -6.34
CA SER A 131 7.09 10.58 -5.22
C SER A 131 6.79 9.84 -3.91
N VAL A 132 5.64 9.15 -3.83
CA VAL A 132 5.28 8.33 -2.67
C VAL A 132 5.65 6.88 -2.98
N LYS A 133 6.60 6.35 -2.22
CA LYS A 133 7.17 5.01 -2.41
C LYS A 133 7.24 4.27 -1.09
N ASP A 134 7.14 2.96 -1.15
CA ASP A 134 7.36 2.05 -0.03
C ASP A 134 8.03 0.78 -0.53
N THR A 135 8.64 0.00 0.36
CA THR A 135 9.25 -1.29 0.03
C THR A 135 8.81 -2.32 1.06
N ILE A 136 8.44 -3.50 0.57
CA ILE A 136 8.27 -4.69 1.41
C ILE A 136 9.35 -5.71 1.14
N LYS A 137 9.74 -6.40 2.21
CA LYS A 137 10.63 -7.55 2.19
C LYS A 137 9.92 -8.69 2.90
N ILE A 138 9.66 -9.76 2.16
CA ILE A 138 8.93 -10.93 2.63
C ILE A 138 9.93 -12.07 2.70
N ALA A 139 10.16 -12.61 3.90
CA ALA A 139 10.90 -13.85 4.07
C ALA A 139 9.89 -15.00 4.16
N ALA A 140 9.96 -15.94 3.23
CA ALA A 140 9.07 -17.10 3.17
C ALA A 140 9.87 -18.39 3.02
N SER A 141 9.56 -19.40 3.84
CA SER A 141 10.25 -20.69 3.83
C SER A 141 9.27 -21.82 3.59
N LYS A 142 9.67 -22.80 2.77
CA LYS A 142 8.90 -24.03 2.54
C LYS A 142 8.78 -24.81 3.86
N ARG A 143 7.58 -25.33 4.15
CA ARG A 143 7.39 -26.17 5.34
C ARG A 143 7.84 -27.59 5.03
N LEU A 144 8.84 -28.09 5.76
CA LEU A 144 9.12 -29.52 5.84
C LEU A 144 8.06 -30.19 6.71
N THR A 145 7.31 -31.13 6.14
CA THR A 145 6.45 -32.03 6.90
C THR A 145 7.06 -33.42 6.83
N THR A 146 7.81 -33.78 7.87
CA THR A 146 8.31 -35.15 8.04
C THR A 146 7.17 -36.00 8.58
N PHE A 147 6.77 -37.04 7.85
CA PHE A 147 5.91 -38.09 8.40
C PHE A 147 6.83 -39.13 9.03
N GLU A 148 6.76 -39.30 10.35
CA GLU A 148 7.36 -40.46 11.03
C GLU A 148 6.46 -41.67 10.73
N GLU A 149 7.01 -42.71 10.07
CA GLU A 149 6.39 -44.04 9.93
C GLU A 149 6.58 -44.88 11.21
#